data_AF-A0A5N3CPH1-F1
#
_entry.id   AF-A0A5N3CPH1-F1
#
_cell.length_a   1.000
_cell.length_b   1.000
_cell.length_c   1.000
_cell.angle_alpha   90.00
_cell.angle_beta   90.00
_cell.angle_gamma   90.00
#
_symmetry.space_group_name_H-M   'P 1'
#
loop_
_entity.id
_entity.type
_entity.pdbx_description
1 polymer ?
#
loop_
_entity_poly.entity_id
_entity_poly.type
_entity_poly.pdbx_seq_one_letter_code
_entity_poly.pdbx_strand_id
1 'polypeptide(L)'
;PLYKDLIGRTKAALKKNPKNVLFAVVWMQGEFDFGGTPVNHAAQFGALVDKFRADLADMAGQCVGGSAGGVPWICGDTTYFWKQKNESTYQTVYGSYKNKTEKNIHFVPFMTDENGVNVPTNKPEEDPDIPGIGYYGSKWRDSSATWTSQDRASHFSTWARRGIISDRLATAIL
;
A
#
# COMPACT_ATOMS: atom_id res chain seq x y z
N PRO A 1 9.04 14.52 8.85
CA PRO A 1 9.76 13.42 9.54
C PRO A 1 9.73 12.09 8.77
N LEU A 2 8.54 11.59 8.38
CA LEU A 2 8.39 10.30 7.69
C LEU A 2 9.12 10.22 6.35
N TYR A 3 9.13 11.28 5.54
CA TYR A 3 9.92 11.28 4.30
C TYR A 3 11.43 11.07 4.56
N LYS A 4 11.98 11.71 5.61
CA LYS A 4 13.39 11.53 5.98
C LYS A 4 13.69 10.09 6.39
N ASP A 5 12.73 9.44 7.05
CA ASP A 5 12.84 8.03 7.41
C ASP A 5 12.80 7.13 6.17
N LEU A 6 11.84 7.35 5.26
CA LEU A 6 11.72 6.63 3.98
C LEU A 6 13.03 6.66 3.18
N ILE A 7 13.56 7.85 2.90
CA ILE A 7 14.79 7.99 2.12
C ILE A 7 16.02 7.49 2.92
N GLY A 8 16.11 7.84 4.20
CA GLY A 8 17.24 7.48 5.05
C GLY A 8 17.40 5.97 5.21
N ARG A 9 16.30 5.25 5.48
CA ARG A 9 16.31 3.79 5.62
C ARG A 9 16.56 3.08 4.30
N THR A 10 16.01 3.60 3.19
CA THR A 10 16.29 3.05 1.85
C THR A 10 17.78 3.15 1.54
N LYS A 11 18.39 4.33 1.72
CA LYS A 11 19.83 4.53 1.52
C LYS A 11 20.67 3.66 2.46
N ALA A 12 20.27 3.52 3.72
CA ALA A 12 20.95 2.66 4.67
C ALA A 12 20.93 1.18 4.24
N ALA A 13 19.81 0.69 3.73
CA ALA A 13 19.68 -0.67 3.21
C ALA A 13 20.55 -0.89 1.96
N LEU A 14 20.59 0.07 1.03
CA LEU A 14 21.44 -0.03 -0.16
C LEU A 14 22.93 0.04 0.18
N LYS A 15 23.33 0.97 1.05
CA LYS A 15 24.72 1.12 1.51
C LYS A 15 25.25 -0.11 2.25
N LYS A 16 24.38 -0.91 2.85
CA LYS A 16 24.77 -2.10 3.62
C LYS A 16 25.54 -3.12 2.79
N ASN A 17 25.24 -3.23 1.49
CA ASN A 17 25.93 -4.12 0.57
C ASN A 17 25.81 -3.56 -0.86
N PRO A 18 26.91 -3.33 -1.59
CA PRO A 18 26.87 -2.81 -2.96
C PRO A 18 26.13 -3.71 -3.96
N LYS A 19 25.87 -4.98 -3.63
CA LYS A 19 25.06 -5.90 -4.43
C LYS A 19 23.55 -5.80 -4.16
N ASN A 20 23.13 -5.04 -3.15
CA ASN A 20 21.71 -4.83 -2.91
C ASN A 20 21.10 -4.03 -4.05
N VAL A 21 19.89 -4.41 -4.45
CA VAL A 21 19.12 -3.73 -5.50
C VAL A 21 17.76 -3.33 -4.95
N LEU A 22 17.39 -2.06 -5.13
CA LEU A 22 16.02 -1.58 -4.88
C LEU A 22 15.13 -1.99 -6.05
N PHE A 23 14.26 -2.97 -5.81
CA PHE A 23 13.34 -3.51 -6.81
C PHE A 23 12.08 -2.67 -7.00
N ALA A 24 11.47 -2.20 -5.92
CA ALA A 24 10.22 -1.46 -5.95
C ALA A 24 10.01 -0.68 -4.65
N VAL A 25 9.11 0.29 -4.68
CA VAL A 25 8.50 0.87 -3.49
C VAL A 25 7.04 0.43 -3.44
N VAL A 26 6.66 -0.34 -2.42
CA VAL A 26 5.25 -0.67 -2.17
C VAL A 26 4.63 0.44 -1.33
N TRP A 27 3.59 1.08 -1.85
CA TRP A 27 2.93 2.24 -1.25
C TRP A 27 1.43 1.97 -1.06
N MET A 28 0.95 2.02 0.18
CA MET A 28 -0.47 1.92 0.51
C MET A 28 -0.82 3.06 1.47
N GLN A 29 -1.37 4.14 0.94
CA GLN A 29 -1.73 5.33 1.71
C GLN A 29 -2.82 6.09 0.97
N GLY A 30 -3.68 6.78 1.72
CA GLY A 30 -4.67 7.72 1.17
C GLY A 30 -5.93 7.81 2.01
N GLU A 31 -6.19 6.82 2.86
CA GLU A 31 -7.42 6.68 3.66
C GLU A 31 -7.75 7.96 4.46
N PHE A 32 -6.76 8.54 5.13
CA PHE A 32 -6.95 9.71 5.99
C PHE A 32 -6.97 11.04 5.22
N ASP A 33 -6.54 11.08 3.96
CA ASP A 33 -6.72 12.25 3.12
C ASP A 33 -8.19 12.47 2.77
N PHE A 34 -9.07 11.49 3.05
CA PHE A 34 -10.50 11.61 2.82
C PHE A 34 -11.15 12.70 3.68
N GLY A 35 -10.69 12.82 4.93
CA GLY A 35 -11.13 13.88 5.85
C GLY A 35 -10.25 15.13 5.82
N GLY A 36 -9.22 15.14 4.96
CA GLY A 36 -8.23 16.21 4.86
C GLY A 36 -8.44 17.08 3.62
N THR A 37 -7.40 17.21 2.80
CA THR A 37 -7.44 17.96 1.53
C THR A 37 -7.22 17.01 0.35
N PRO A 38 -8.22 16.17 0.00
CA PRO A 38 -8.03 15.09 -0.98
C PRO A 38 -7.61 15.61 -2.36
N VAL A 39 -8.03 16.82 -2.73
CA VAL A 39 -7.63 17.47 -4.00
C VAL A 39 -6.13 17.74 -4.11
N ASN A 40 -5.42 17.85 -2.99
CA ASN A 40 -3.97 18.08 -2.97
C ASN A 40 -3.17 16.78 -3.04
N HIS A 41 -3.81 15.63 -2.77
CA HIS A 41 -3.14 14.34 -2.61
C HIS A 41 -2.28 13.99 -3.84
N ALA A 42 -2.87 14.08 -5.04
CA ALA A 42 -2.19 13.72 -6.28
C ALA A 42 -0.90 14.53 -6.52
N ALA A 43 -0.97 15.84 -6.27
CA ALA A 43 0.17 16.74 -6.44
C ALA A 43 1.26 16.48 -5.38
N GLN A 44 0.87 16.27 -4.13
CA GLN A 44 1.79 16.01 -3.02
C GLN A 44 2.48 14.65 -3.16
N PHE A 45 1.74 13.61 -3.53
CA PHE A 45 2.29 12.29 -3.83
C PHE A 45 3.27 12.36 -5.01
N GLY A 46 2.90 13.03 -6.11
CA GLY A 46 3.78 13.22 -7.25
C GLY A 46 5.10 13.90 -6.87
N ALA A 47 5.02 15.00 -6.10
CA ALA A 47 6.20 15.70 -5.60
C ALA A 47 7.07 14.81 -4.68
N LEU A 48 6.45 13.95 -3.86
CA LEU A 48 7.16 13.01 -3.01
C LEU A 48 7.93 11.97 -3.82
N VAL A 49 7.31 11.38 -4.85
CA VAL A 49 7.96 10.41 -5.75
C VAL A 49 9.12 11.05 -6.49
N ASP A 50 8.91 12.23 -7.08
CA ASP A 50 9.94 12.95 -7.82
C ASP A 50 11.12 13.29 -6.89
N LYS A 51 10.84 13.74 -5.66
CA LYS A 51 11.86 14.01 -4.66
C LYS A 51 12.62 12.75 -4.22
N PHE A 52 11.92 11.65 -3.94
CA PHE A 52 12.56 10.38 -3.55
C PHE A 52 13.54 9.88 -4.61
N ARG A 53 13.15 9.98 -5.89
CA ARG A 53 14.01 9.61 -7.02
C ARG A 53 15.23 10.51 -7.15
N ALA A 54 15.04 11.82 -7.03
CA ALA A 54 16.14 12.78 -7.06
C ALA A 54 17.13 12.53 -5.90
N ASP A 55 16.62 12.30 -4.69
CA ASP A 55 17.44 12.03 -3.53
C ASP A 55 18.18 10.67 -3.62
N LEU A 56 17.73 9.72 -4.45
CA LEU A 56 18.39 8.42 -4.69
C LEU A 56 19.37 8.42 -5.88
N ALA A 57 19.57 9.54 -6.57
CA ALA A 57 20.37 9.58 -7.79
C ALA A 57 21.83 9.10 -7.58
N ASP A 58 22.41 9.35 -6.41
CA ASP A 58 23.75 8.89 -6.01
C ASP A 58 23.85 7.37 -5.84
N MET A 59 22.72 6.67 -5.76
CA MET A 59 22.61 5.22 -5.61
C MET A 59 21.89 4.56 -6.81
N ALA A 60 21.81 5.25 -7.96
CA ALA A 60 21.09 4.77 -9.14
C ALA A 60 21.57 3.39 -9.65
N GLY A 61 22.88 3.11 -9.54
CA GLY A 61 23.44 1.81 -9.92
C GLY A 61 22.93 0.62 -9.07
N GLN A 62 22.33 0.90 -7.90
CA GLN A 62 21.68 -0.08 -7.04
C GLN A 62 20.15 -0.01 -7.14
N CYS A 63 19.60 0.66 -8.16
CA CYS A 63 18.18 0.63 -8.48
C CYS A 63 17.95 -0.37 -9.63
N VAL A 64 16.78 -1.01 -9.66
CA VAL A 64 16.39 -1.84 -10.81
C VAL A 64 16.52 -1.05 -12.12
N GLY A 65 17.11 -1.66 -13.14
CA GLY A 65 17.39 -0.99 -14.42
C GLY A 65 18.47 0.12 -14.35
N GLY A 66 19.20 0.23 -13.24
CA GLY A 66 20.30 1.20 -13.08
C GLY A 66 19.82 2.66 -12.96
N SER A 67 18.55 2.89 -12.63
CA SER A 67 17.95 4.23 -12.56
C SER A 67 16.99 4.34 -11.39
N ALA A 68 17.15 5.38 -10.57
CA ALA A 68 16.17 5.71 -9.53
C ALA A 68 14.78 6.05 -10.14
N GLY A 69 14.76 6.67 -11.32
CA GLY A 69 13.53 6.92 -12.08
C GLY A 69 12.85 5.64 -12.57
N GLY A 70 13.65 4.59 -12.81
CA GLY A 70 13.19 3.26 -13.21
C GLY A 70 12.65 2.41 -12.07
N VAL A 71 12.73 2.84 -10.80
CA VAL A 71 12.15 2.09 -9.68
C VAL A 71 10.62 2.21 -9.72
N PRO A 72 9.89 1.09 -9.82
CA PRO A 72 8.43 1.09 -9.81
C PRO A 72 7.88 1.44 -8.43
N TRP A 73 6.83 2.26 -8.43
CA TRP A 73 6.00 2.52 -7.26
C TRP A 73 4.71 1.72 -7.39
N ILE A 74 4.60 0.68 -6.57
CA ILE A 74 3.46 -0.24 -6.54
C ILE A 74 2.45 0.32 -5.53
N CYS A 75 1.50 1.09 -6.04
CA CYS A 75 0.46 1.76 -5.28
C CYS A 75 -0.72 0.82 -5.07
N GLY A 76 -0.79 0.22 -3.88
CA GLY A 76 -1.89 -0.64 -3.50
C GLY A 76 -3.17 0.13 -3.20
N ASP A 77 -4.29 -0.46 -3.58
CA ASP A 77 -5.64 0.01 -3.27
C ASP A 77 -5.96 -0.08 -1.76
N THR A 78 -7.19 0.25 -1.39
CA THR A 78 -7.70 0.18 -0.02
C THR A 78 -8.88 -0.77 0.10
N THR A 79 -9.41 -0.92 1.31
CA THR A 79 -10.59 -1.76 1.57
C THR A 79 -11.84 -1.16 0.93
N TYR A 80 -12.84 -2.00 0.66
CA TYR A 80 -14.12 -1.54 0.13
C TYR A 80 -14.81 -0.51 1.04
N PHE A 81 -14.52 -0.55 2.35
CA PHE A 81 -15.08 0.37 3.34
C PHE A 81 -14.77 1.83 3.00
N TRP A 82 -13.54 2.15 2.60
CA TRP A 82 -13.16 3.52 2.30
C TRP A 82 -13.86 4.04 1.04
N LYS A 83 -13.95 3.22 -0.01
CA LYS A 83 -14.72 3.59 -1.20
C LYS A 83 -16.20 3.83 -0.88
N GLN A 84 -16.82 2.98 -0.05
CA GLN A 84 -18.22 3.15 0.36
C GLN A 84 -18.43 4.37 1.26
N LYS A 85 -17.44 4.70 2.10
CA LYS A 85 -17.48 5.87 2.99
C LYS A 85 -17.56 7.17 2.21
N ASN A 86 -16.80 7.30 1.12
CA ASN A 86 -16.91 8.42 0.18
C ASN A 86 -16.30 8.08 -1.18
N GLU A 87 -17.15 7.74 -2.15
CA GLU A 87 -16.69 7.33 -3.47
C GLU A 87 -16.01 8.46 -4.24
N SER A 88 -16.53 9.69 -4.17
CA SER A 88 -15.95 10.86 -4.85
C SER A 88 -14.53 11.13 -4.36
N THR A 89 -14.33 11.07 -3.05
CA THR A 89 -13.01 11.27 -2.46
C THR A 89 -12.08 10.10 -2.73
N TYR A 90 -12.59 8.86 -2.74
CA TYR A 90 -11.83 7.70 -3.21
C TYR A 90 -11.33 7.90 -4.64
N GLN A 91 -12.17 8.35 -5.58
CA GLN A 91 -11.73 8.62 -6.95
C GLN A 91 -10.70 9.75 -7.01
N THR A 92 -10.84 10.77 -6.17
CA THR A 92 -9.86 11.87 -6.10
C THR A 92 -8.50 11.38 -5.61
N VAL A 93 -8.46 10.51 -4.60
CA VAL A 93 -7.23 10.03 -3.96
C VAL A 93 -6.67 8.82 -4.70
N TYR A 94 -7.36 7.67 -4.68
CA TYR A 94 -6.87 6.42 -5.26
C TYR A 94 -6.99 6.38 -6.78
N GLY A 95 -7.97 7.08 -7.35
CA GLY A 95 -8.03 7.27 -8.81
C GLY A 95 -6.80 8.03 -9.32
N SER A 96 -6.15 8.86 -8.49
CA SER A 96 -4.91 9.54 -8.87
C SER A 96 -3.71 8.62 -9.00
N TYR A 97 -3.72 7.40 -8.45
CA TYR A 97 -2.64 6.43 -8.67
C TYR A 97 -2.73 5.73 -10.02
N LYS A 98 -3.90 5.74 -10.65
CA LYS A 98 -4.14 5.07 -11.95
C LYS A 98 -3.53 5.87 -13.09
N ASN A 99 -3.20 5.16 -14.18
CA ASN A 99 -2.74 5.76 -15.44
C ASN A 99 -1.48 6.64 -15.29
N LYS A 100 -0.54 6.22 -14.42
CA LYS A 100 0.76 6.88 -14.20
C LYS A 100 1.94 5.99 -14.59
N THR A 101 1.72 5.09 -15.55
CA THR A 101 2.72 4.12 -16.01
C THR A 101 3.94 4.79 -16.64
N GLU A 102 3.78 5.98 -17.23
CA GLU A 102 4.86 6.83 -17.73
C GLU A 102 5.80 7.31 -16.61
N LYS A 103 5.29 7.44 -15.39
CA LYS A 103 6.08 7.68 -14.18
C LYS A 103 6.47 6.39 -13.47
N ASN A 104 6.28 5.22 -14.07
CA ASN A 104 6.48 3.91 -13.47
C ASN A 104 5.75 3.76 -12.12
N ILE A 105 4.53 4.29 -12.04
CA ILE A 105 3.61 4.14 -10.91
C ILE A 105 2.50 3.19 -11.36
N HIS A 106 2.29 2.13 -10.60
CA HIS A 106 1.36 1.06 -10.92
C HIS A 106 0.31 0.94 -9.83
N PHE A 107 -0.96 1.01 -10.20
CA PHE A 107 -2.06 0.80 -9.27
C PHE A 107 -2.40 -0.68 -9.17
N VAL A 108 -2.43 -1.23 -7.95
CA VAL A 108 -2.76 -2.63 -7.69
C VAL A 108 -4.12 -2.70 -6.98
N PRO A 109 -5.18 -3.20 -7.66
CA PRO A 109 -6.51 -3.26 -7.08
C PRO A 109 -6.58 -4.32 -5.97
N PHE A 110 -7.28 -4.01 -4.88
CA PHE A 110 -7.44 -4.93 -3.74
C PHE A 110 -8.89 -5.07 -3.29
N MET A 111 -9.82 -4.25 -3.77
CA MET A 111 -11.18 -4.28 -3.21
C MET A 111 -11.90 -5.61 -3.38
N THR A 112 -11.76 -6.27 -4.54
CA THR A 112 -12.43 -7.54 -4.82
C THR A 112 -11.46 -8.58 -5.35
N ASP A 113 -11.79 -9.86 -5.14
CA ASP A 113 -11.16 -11.00 -5.81
C ASP A 113 -11.57 -11.09 -7.29
N GLU A 114 -11.10 -12.12 -7.99
CA GLU A 114 -11.41 -12.40 -9.40
C GLU A 114 -12.89 -12.72 -9.66
N ASN A 115 -13.66 -13.06 -8.63
CA ASN A 115 -15.10 -13.36 -8.71
C ASN A 115 -15.97 -12.15 -8.33
N GLY A 116 -15.36 -11.00 -8.01
CA GLY A 116 -16.06 -9.80 -7.56
C GLY A 116 -16.45 -9.81 -6.07
N VAL A 117 -15.96 -10.77 -5.29
CA VAL A 117 -16.18 -10.84 -3.84
C VAL A 117 -15.22 -9.88 -3.14
N ASN A 118 -15.71 -9.12 -2.17
CA ASN A 118 -14.87 -8.20 -1.40
C ASN A 118 -13.70 -8.94 -0.72
N VAL A 119 -12.50 -8.37 -0.80
CA VAL A 119 -11.35 -8.91 -0.08
C VAL A 119 -11.58 -8.74 1.43
N PRO A 120 -11.36 -9.81 2.23
CA PRO A 120 -11.66 -9.79 3.66
C PRO A 120 -10.99 -8.68 4.46
N THR A 121 -11.77 -8.08 5.35
CA THR A 121 -11.34 -7.05 6.31
C THR A 121 -11.29 -7.60 7.73
N ASN A 122 -10.90 -6.78 8.71
CA ASN A 122 -10.96 -7.13 10.13
C ASN A 122 -12.40 -7.15 10.70
N LYS A 123 -13.44 -7.16 9.86
CA LYS A 123 -14.80 -7.53 10.29
C LYS A 123 -14.80 -8.99 10.77
N PRO A 124 -15.35 -9.28 11.96
CA PRO A 124 -15.39 -10.65 12.50
C PRO A 124 -15.96 -11.70 11.54
N GLU A 125 -16.99 -11.33 10.76
CA GLU A 125 -17.64 -12.20 9.79
C GLU A 125 -16.80 -12.47 8.52
N GLU A 126 -15.82 -11.62 8.23
CA GLU A 126 -14.92 -11.76 7.07
C GLU A 126 -13.58 -12.42 7.44
N ASP A 127 -13.25 -12.47 8.72
CA ASP A 127 -12.00 -13.04 9.24
C ASP A 127 -12.28 -14.15 10.27
N PRO A 128 -12.78 -15.32 9.82
CA PRO A 128 -13.13 -16.42 10.71
C PRO A 128 -11.89 -17.16 11.24
N ASP A 129 -12.07 -17.87 12.35
CA ASP A 129 -11.06 -18.80 12.86
C ASP A 129 -10.85 -19.95 11.86
N ILE A 130 -9.60 -20.43 11.78
CA ILE A 130 -9.24 -21.68 11.12
C ILE A 130 -8.45 -22.53 12.15
N PRO A 131 -9.16 -23.23 13.06
CA PRO A 131 -8.53 -23.91 14.20
C PRO A 131 -7.50 -24.98 13.78
N GLY A 132 -7.72 -25.63 12.63
CA GLY A 132 -6.81 -26.66 12.10
C GLY A 132 -5.38 -26.18 11.85
N ILE A 133 -5.17 -24.86 11.73
CA ILE A 133 -3.83 -24.26 11.58
C ILE A 133 -3.51 -23.26 12.71
N GLY A 134 -4.28 -23.29 13.80
CA GLY A 134 -4.12 -22.38 14.93
C GLY A 134 -4.36 -20.90 14.59
N TYR A 135 -5.09 -20.61 13.51
CA TYR A 135 -5.46 -19.24 13.16
C TYR A 135 -6.74 -18.85 13.88
N TYR A 136 -6.67 -17.83 14.73
CA TYR A 136 -7.82 -17.21 15.39
C TYR A 136 -8.02 -15.83 14.80
N GLY A 137 -9.18 -15.62 14.20
CA GLY A 137 -9.51 -14.43 13.45
C GLY A 137 -9.86 -13.24 14.33
N SER A 138 -10.27 -12.15 13.68
CA SER A 138 -10.39 -10.86 14.33
C SER A 138 -11.52 -10.74 15.37
N LYS A 139 -12.43 -11.72 15.48
CA LYS A 139 -13.55 -11.71 16.45
C LYS A 139 -13.08 -11.66 17.91
N TRP A 140 -11.88 -12.16 18.20
CA TRP A 140 -11.30 -12.19 19.55
C TRP A 140 -10.75 -10.82 20.01
N ARG A 141 -10.78 -9.81 19.13
CA ARG A 141 -10.59 -8.41 19.49
C ARG A 141 -11.97 -7.77 19.61
N ASP A 142 -12.54 -7.74 20.81
CA ASP A 142 -13.95 -7.40 21.06
C ASP A 142 -14.16 -5.99 21.65
N SER A 143 -13.08 -5.26 21.89
CA SER A 143 -13.09 -4.00 22.62
C SER A 143 -12.01 -3.05 22.13
N SER A 144 -12.18 -1.76 22.42
CA SER A 144 -11.19 -0.72 22.08
C SER A 144 -9.83 -0.90 22.76
N ALA A 145 -9.77 -1.70 23.83
CA ALA A 145 -8.52 -2.09 24.44
C ALA A 145 -7.72 -3.11 23.60
N THR A 146 -8.38 -3.81 22.67
CA THR A 146 -7.77 -4.94 21.95
C THR A 146 -7.78 -4.78 20.44
N TRP A 147 -8.71 -4.01 19.85
CA TRP A 147 -8.74 -3.73 18.41
C TRP A 147 -7.96 -2.46 18.02
N THR A 148 -7.64 -2.32 16.74
CA THR A 148 -6.93 -1.14 16.20
C THR A 148 -7.84 0.05 15.94
N SER A 149 -9.07 -0.19 15.47
CA SER A 149 -10.04 0.83 15.11
C SER A 149 -11.46 0.30 15.32
N GLN A 150 -12.38 1.19 15.69
CA GLN A 150 -13.80 0.85 15.80
C GLN A 150 -14.39 0.43 14.45
N ASP A 151 -14.03 1.13 13.38
CA ASP A 151 -14.38 0.74 12.01
C ASP A 151 -13.59 -0.50 11.60
N ARG A 152 -14.14 -1.68 11.87
CA ARG A 152 -13.48 -2.97 11.64
C ARG A 152 -13.15 -3.24 10.18
N ALA A 153 -13.99 -2.76 9.27
CA ALA A 153 -13.78 -2.92 7.83
C ALA A 153 -12.71 -2.00 7.23
N SER A 154 -12.23 -1.02 7.98
CA SER A 154 -11.25 -0.05 7.45
C SER A 154 -9.87 -0.64 7.16
N HIS A 155 -9.60 -1.89 7.59
CA HIS A 155 -8.32 -2.57 7.42
C HIS A 155 -8.54 -3.99 6.87
N PHE A 156 -7.70 -4.40 5.91
CA PHE A 156 -7.63 -5.79 5.45
C PHE A 156 -7.29 -6.75 6.59
N SER A 157 -7.88 -7.94 6.54
CA SER A 157 -7.63 -9.01 7.52
C SER A 157 -6.21 -9.54 7.45
N THR A 158 -5.78 -10.24 8.50
CA THR A 158 -4.48 -10.93 8.47
C THR A 158 -4.46 -12.01 7.38
N TRP A 159 -5.57 -12.71 7.17
CA TRP A 159 -5.72 -13.71 6.12
C TRP A 159 -5.54 -13.10 4.72
N ALA A 160 -6.24 -11.99 4.44
CA ALA A 160 -6.12 -11.28 3.15
C ALA A 160 -4.69 -10.80 2.88
N ARG A 161 -3.99 -10.31 3.91
CA ARG A 161 -2.59 -9.85 3.82
C ARG A 161 -1.60 -10.97 3.50
N ARG A 162 -1.86 -12.20 3.97
CA ARG A 162 -1.03 -13.38 3.70
C ARG A 162 -1.31 -14.04 2.35
N GLY A 163 -2.47 -13.76 1.76
CA GLY A 163 -2.87 -14.28 0.45
C GLY A 163 -2.97 -13.15 -0.57
N ILE A 164 -4.21 -12.84 -0.98
CA ILE A 164 -4.48 -12.03 -2.16
C ILE A 164 -3.75 -10.67 -2.22
N ILE A 165 -3.54 -9.99 -1.09
CA ILE A 165 -2.83 -8.70 -1.08
C ILE A 165 -1.35 -8.91 -1.43
N SER A 166 -0.68 -9.85 -0.77
CA SER A 166 0.72 -10.16 -1.07
C SER A 166 0.89 -10.74 -2.47
N ASP A 167 -0.04 -11.58 -2.92
CA ASP A 167 0.02 -12.22 -4.25
C ASP A 167 -0.08 -11.18 -5.36
N ARG A 168 -1.00 -10.23 -5.23
CA ARG A 168 -1.16 -9.14 -6.21
C ARG A 168 0.02 -8.18 -6.20
N LEU A 169 0.55 -7.85 -5.02
CA LEU A 169 1.76 -7.03 -4.92
C LEU A 169 2.97 -7.71 -5.55
N ALA A 170 3.18 -9.00 -5.28
CA ALA A 170 4.25 -9.78 -5.88
C ALA A 170 4.10 -9.85 -7.41
N THR A 171 2.89 -10.10 -7.90
CA THR A 171 2.58 -10.12 -9.34
C THR A 171 2.86 -8.78 -10.02
N ALA A 172 2.65 -7.65 -9.33
CA ALA A 172 2.93 -6.34 -9.90
C ALA A 172 4.43 -5.97 -9.87
N ILE A 173 5.24 -6.67 -9.09
CA ILE A 173 6.70 -6.46 -8.99
C ILE A 173 7.47 -7.32 -9.99
N LEU A 174 7.00 -8.54 -10.24
CA LEU A 174 7.62 -9.54 -11.13
C LEU A 174 7.27 -9.30 -12.60
#